data_AF-A0A5N5STP4-F1
#
_entry.id   AF-A0A5N5STP4-F1
#
_cell.length_a   1.000
_cell.length_b   1.000
_cell.length_c   1.000
_cell.angle_alpha   90.00
_cell.angle_beta   90.00
_cell.angle_gamma   90.00
#
_symmetry.space_group_name_H-M   'P 1'
#
loop_
_entity.id
_entity.type
_entity.pdbx_description
1 polymer ?
#
loop_
_entity_poly.entity_id
_entity_poly.type
_entity_poly.pdbx_seq_one_letter_code
_entity_poly.pdbx_strand_id
1 'polypeptide(L)'
;MIFAHEFFDALPVHKLKKTEKGWREILIDIKDSNEIPENGEELRYIISRESTPASKLLLDPEEQKEEVEVCPDAGLLVKELSVLIKENGGAALIIDYGHNGTEGDTLRAFKKHRQVSPLITPGECDVTCDVDFSYLKKQLGKEILVYGPVQQNFFLKNMGIELRLNKLLQNCSKKSIFVFNIKLQNAS
;
A
#
# COMPACT_ATOMS: atom_id res chain seq x y z
N MET A 1 -17.51 -6.56 13.38
CA MET A 1 -16.03 -6.59 13.27
C MET A 1 -15.69 -6.68 11.80
N ILE A 2 -14.74 -5.88 11.34
CA ILE A 2 -14.34 -5.78 9.93
C ILE A 2 -12.87 -6.19 9.82
N PHE A 3 -12.54 -6.96 8.79
CA PHE A 3 -11.17 -7.38 8.50
C PHE A 3 -10.82 -6.98 7.06
N ALA A 4 -9.67 -6.34 6.90
CA ALA A 4 -9.05 -6.09 5.62
C ALA A 4 -7.63 -6.68 5.68
N HIS A 5 -7.35 -7.64 4.82
CA HIS A 5 -6.06 -8.33 4.77
C HIS A 5 -5.57 -8.29 3.33
N GLU A 6 -4.44 -7.62 3.09
CA GLU A 6 -3.85 -7.43 1.74
C GLU A 6 -4.91 -6.91 0.77
N PHE A 7 -5.51 -5.79 1.14
CA PHE A 7 -6.64 -5.19 0.40
C PHE A 7 -6.34 -3.76 -0.03
N PHE A 8 -5.68 -2.99 0.84
CA PHE A 8 -5.41 -1.58 0.59
C PHE A 8 -4.21 -1.40 -0.36
N ASP A 9 -3.27 -2.34 -0.40
CA ASP A 9 -2.13 -2.32 -1.32
C ASP A 9 -2.51 -2.48 -2.80
N ALA A 10 -3.67 -3.07 -3.06
CA ALA A 10 -4.24 -3.24 -4.39
C ALA A 10 -5.11 -2.06 -4.85
N LEU A 11 -5.33 -1.04 -4.01
CA LEU A 11 -6.15 0.11 -4.37
C LEU A 11 -5.39 1.10 -5.28
N PRO A 12 -6.08 1.79 -6.20
CA PRO A 12 -5.43 2.75 -7.10
C PRO A 12 -4.74 3.90 -6.35
N VAL A 13 -3.53 4.25 -6.78
CA VAL A 13 -2.75 5.36 -6.22
C VAL A 13 -2.50 6.44 -7.26
N HIS A 14 -2.51 7.70 -6.81
CA HIS A 14 -2.00 8.83 -7.56
C HIS A 14 -0.55 9.10 -7.18
N LYS A 15 0.32 9.25 -8.17
CA LYS A 15 1.71 9.70 -7.98
C LYS A 15 1.80 11.20 -8.23
N LEU A 16 2.30 11.95 -7.25
CA LEU A 16 2.46 13.39 -7.33
C LEU A 16 3.93 13.75 -7.14
N LYS A 17 4.42 14.72 -7.92
CA LYS A 17 5.79 15.21 -7.88
C LYS A 17 5.84 16.73 -7.71
N LYS A 18 6.69 17.20 -6.83
CA LYS A 18 6.98 18.62 -6.63
C LYS A 18 7.89 19.11 -7.75
N THR A 19 7.47 20.16 -8.44
CA THR A 19 8.24 20.82 -9.50
C THR A 19 8.46 22.30 -9.16
N GLU A 20 9.30 23.00 -9.91
CA GLU A 20 9.46 24.45 -9.79
C GLU A 20 8.15 25.23 -9.95
N LYS A 21 7.18 24.67 -10.69
CA LYS A 21 5.85 25.26 -10.91
C LYS A 21 4.80 24.75 -9.93
N GLY A 22 5.22 24.14 -8.82
CA GLY A 22 4.37 23.50 -7.83
C GLY A 22 4.17 22.01 -8.09
N TRP A 23 3.27 21.39 -7.33
CA TRP A 23 2.96 19.97 -7.47
C TRP A 23 2.29 19.65 -8.82
N ARG A 24 2.68 18.52 -9.39
CA ARG A 24 2.16 17.95 -10.64
C ARG A 24 1.90 16.46 -10.46
N GLU A 25 1.05 15.92 -11.31
CA GLU A 25 0.73 14.50 -11.30
C GLU A 25 1.64 13.75 -12.27
N ILE A 26 2.13 12.58 -11.86
CA ILE A 26 2.80 11.64 -12.74
C ILE A 26 1.70 10.80 -13.40
N LEU A 27 1.63 10.89 -14.72
CA LEU A 27 0.65 10.21 -15.56
C LEU A 27 1.35 9.17 -16.44
N ILE A 28 0.55 8.33 -17.10
CA ILE A 28 1.03 7.36 -18.08
C ILE A 28 0.63 7.84 -19.48
N ASP A 29 1.58 7.83 -20.40
CA ASP A 29 1.40 8.21 -21.80
C ASP A 29 1.91 7.10 -22.73
N ILE A 30 1.46 7.13 -23.98
CA ILE A 30 1.92 6.21 -25.03
C ILE A 30 3.26 6.75 -25.56
N LYS A 31 4.25 5.87 -25.74
CA LYS A 31 5.51 6.24 -26.38
C LYS A 31 5.27 6.59 -27.84
N ASP A 32 6.04 7.56 -28.35
CA ASP A 32 5.96 7.93 -29.75
C ASP A 32 6.43 6.78 -30.65
N SER A 33 5.82 6.64 -31.83
CA SER A 33 6.16 5.57 -32.79
C SER A 33 7.65 5.51 -33.21
N ASN A 34 8.39 6.58 -32.99
CA ASN A 34 9.82 6.68 -33.29
C ASN A 34 10.71 6.25 -32.11
N GLU A 35 10.15 6.06 -30.92
CA GLU A 35 10.87 5.56 -29.75
C GLU A 35 10.91 4.03 -29.81
N ILE A 36 12.13 3.47 -29.76
CA ILE A 36 12.30 2.01 -29.72
C ILE A 36 11.90 1.55 -28.31
N PRO A 37 10.90 0.66 -28.15
CA PRO A 37 10.51 0.17 -26.83
C PRO A 37 11.68 -0.55 -26.16
N GLU A 38 12.21 0.01 -25.08
CA GLU A 38 13.07 -0.73 -24.17
C GLU A 38 12.23 -1.83 -23.50
N ASN A 39 12.67 -3.09 -23.60
CA ASN A 39 12.03 -4.25 -22.97
C ASN A 39 10.53 -4.43 -23.31
N GLY A 40 10.05 -3.89 -24.44
CA GLY A 40 8.65 -3.99 -24.86
C GLY A 40 7.68 -3.05 -24.14
N GLU A 41 8.18 -2.00 -23.48
CA GLU A 41 7.33 -0.98 -22.86
C GLU A 41 6.82 0.01 -23.90
N GLU A 42 5.53 -0.08 -24.25
CA GLU A 42 4.82 0.88 -25.12
C GLU A 42 4.34 2.13 -24.37
N LEU A 43 4.39 2.11 -23.03
CA LEU A 43 3.96 3.19 -22.14
C LEU A 43 5.15 3.85 -21.44
N ARG A 44 5.00 5.11 -21.05
CA ARG A 44 5.99 5.88 -20.28
C ARG A 44 5.34 6.73 -19.20
N TYR A 45 6.07 6.98 -18.13
CA TYR A 45 5.67 8.00 -17.16
C TYR A 45 5.94 9.40 -17.73
N ILE A 46 4.97 10.31 -17.56
CA ILE A 46 5.10 11.73 -17.88
C ILE A 46 4.64 12.59 -16.70
N ILE A 47 5.11 13.83 -16.64
CA ILE A 47 4.63 14.80 -15.64
C ILE A 47 3.56 15.66 -16.30
N SER A 48 2.43 15.85 -15.62
CA SER A 48 1.35 16.71 -16.12
C SER A 48 1.86 18.14 -16.37
N ARG A 49 1.52 18.70 -17.53
CA ARG A 49 1.95 20.07 -17.90
C ARG A 49 1.29 21.10 -16.99
N GLU A 50 0.00 20.89 -16.75
CA GLU A 50 -0.85 21.70 -15.89
C GLU A 50 -1.16 20.98 -14.58
N SER A 51 -1.56 21.76 -13.58
CA SER A 51 -2.05 21.24 -12.31
C SER A 51 -3.34 20.43 -12.51
N THR A 52 -3.43 19.25 -11.92
CA THR A 52 -4.64 18.40 -11.95
C THR A 52 -5.45 18.58 -10.66
N PRO A 53 -6.71 18.09 -10.59
CA PRO A 53 -7.44 18.06 -9.34
C PRO A 53 -6.70 17.28 -8.24
N ALA A 54 -6.10 16.14 -8.60
CA ALA A 54 -5.30 15.33 -7.68
C ALA A 54 -4.13 16.13 -7.09
N SER A 55 -3.38 16.84 -7.94
CA SER A 55 -2.24 17.66 -7.53
C SER A 55 -2.60 18.91 -6.71
N LYS A 56 -3.90 19.18 -6.49
CA LYS A 56 -4.39 20.30 -5.67
C LYS A 56 -5.12 19.85 -4.41
N LEU A 57 -5.84 18.73 -4.47
CA LEU A 57 -6.79 18.32 -3.44
C LEU A 57 -6.28 17.16 -2.57
N LEU A 58 -5.34 16.35 -3.07
CA LEU A 58 -4.91 15.12 -2.40
C LEU A 58 -3.66 15.30 -1.53
N LEU A 59 -3.00 16.45 -1.63
CA LEU A 59 -1.77 16.74 -0.89
C LEU A 59 -2.07 17.25 0.51
N ASP A 60 -1.27 16.78 1.47
CA ASP A 60 -1.18 17.41 2.78
C ASP A 60 -0.54 18.81 2.62
N PRO A 61 -1.14 19.89 3.14
CA PRO A 61 -0.51 21.21 3.15
C PRO A 61 0.89 21.24 3.79
N GLU A 62 1.17 20.31 4.70
CA GLU A 62 2.46 20.17 5.38
C GLU A 62 3.41 19.19 4.67
N GLU A 63 3.11 18.75 3.45
CA GLU A 63 3.95 17.81 2.71
C GLU A 63 5.32 18.40 2.37
N GLN A 64 6.38 17.67 2.75
CA GLN A 64 7.77 18.09 2.60
C GLN A 64 8.54 17.28 1.55
N LYS A 65 8.00 16.14 1.12
CA LYS A 65 8.62 15.26 0.13
C LYS A 65 8.65 15.89 -1.27
N GLU A 66 9.49 15.32 -2.12
CA GLU A 66 9.54 15.66 -3.54
C GLU A 66 8.58 14.81 -4.37
N GLU A 67 8.28 13.60 -3.94
CA GLU A 67 7.33 12.68 -4.58
C GLU A 67 6.48 11.98 -3.51
N VAL A 68 5.19 11.80 -3.81
CA VAL A 68 4.24 11.12 -2.93
C VAL A 68 3.26 10.25 -3.72
N GLU A 69 2.92 9.11 -3.13
CA GLU A 69 1.80 8.27 -3.53
C GLU A 69 0.61 8.54 -2.60
N VAL A 70 -0.56 8.81 -3.18
CA VAL A 70 -1.79 9.05 -2.40
C VAL A 70 -2.91 8.14 -2.91
N CYS A 71 -3.52 7.40 -2.01
CA CYS A 71 -4.67 6.53 -2.28
C CYS A 71 -5.96 7.18 -1.74
N PRO A 72 -6.68 8.01 -2.53
CA PRO A 72 -7.89 8.67 -2.05
C PRO A 72 -8.98 7.67 -1.67
N ASP A 73 -9.10 6.55 -2.40
CA ASP A 73 -10.10 5.51 -2.15
C ASP A 73 -9.88 4.85 -0.78
N ALA A 74 -8.62 4.55 -0.45
CA ALA A 74 -8.28 4.05 0.88
C ALA A 74 -8.71 5.02 1.98
N GLY A 75 -8.49 6.32 1.76
CA GLY A 75 -8.88 7.38 2.69
C GLY A 75 -10.41 7.48 2.88
N LEU A 76 -11.16 7.38 1.78
CA LEU A 76 -12.63 7.36 1.82
C LEU A 76 -13.16 6.12 2.55
N LEU A 77 -12.61 4.95 2.25
CA LEU A 77 -13.02 3.69 2.89
C LEU A 77 -12.79 3.71 4.40
N VAL A 78 -11.61 4.15 4.88
CA VAL A 78 -11.37 4.21 6.33
C VAL A 78 -12.28 5.24 7.01
N LYS A 79 -12.65 6.32 6.31
CA LYS A 79 -13.63 7.28 6.81
C LYS A 79 -15.02 6.67 6.91
N GLU A 80 -15.47 5.89 5.93
CA GLU A 80 -16.74 5.15 5.99
C GLU A 80 -16.74 4.10 7.12
N LEU A 81 -15.63 3.36 7.28
CA LEU A 81 -15.45 2.43 8.39
C LEU A 81 -15.55 3.15 9.74
N SER A 82 -15.01 4.36 9.84
CA SER A 82 -15.08 5.20 11.04
C SER A 82 -16.52 5.54 11.42
N VAL A 83 -17.37 5.86 10.43
CA VAL A 83 -18.79 6.16 10.64
C VAL A 83 -19.52 4.90 11.10
N LEU A 84 -19.30 3.77 10.41
CA LEU A 84 -19.95 2.51 10.75
C LEU A 84 -19.62 2.04 12.18
N ILE A 85 -18.34 2.12 12.59
CA ILE A 85 -17.93 1.77 13.95
C ILE A 85 -18.53 2.73 14.98
N LYS A 86 -18.61 4.02 14.65
CA LYS A 86 -19.21 5.02 15.54
C LYS A 86 -20.70 4.76 15.76
N GLU A 87 -21.44 4.47 14.70
CA GLU A 87 -22.90 4.31 14.75
C GLU A 87 -23.33 2.95 15.33
N ASN A 88 -22.59 1.89 15.02
CA ASN A 88 -22.99 0.52 15.34
C ASN A 88 -22.12 -0.14 16.43
N GLY A 89 -21.01 0.50 16.83
CA GLY A 89 -19.97 -0.11 17.64
C GLY A 89 -19.14 -1.14 16.86
N GLY A 90 -18.07 -1.62 17.49
CA GLY A 90 -17.20 -2.67 16.95
C GLY A 90 -15.77 -2.22 16.72
N ALA A 91 -15.07 -2.94 15.84
CA ALA A 91 -13.67 -2.72 15.53
C ALA A 91 -13.36 -3.15 14.08
N ALA A 92 -12.32 -2.55 13.51
CA ALA A 92 -11.70 -2.96 12.27
C ALA A 92 -10.25 -3.37 12.51
N LEU A 93 -9.79 -4.41 11.81
CA LEU A 93 -8.39 -4.81 11.76
C LEU A 93 -7.93 -4.76 10.30
N ILE A 94 -6.96 -3.88 10.04
CA ILE A 94 -6.33 -3.70 8.72
C ILE A 94 -4.92 -4.28 8.81
N ILE A 95 -4.62 -5.24 7.95
CA ILE A 95 -3.33 -5.93 7.87
C ILE A 95 -2.84 -5.82 6.44
N ASP A 96 -1.81 -5.02 6.24
CA ASP A 96 -1.27 -4.76 4.91
C ASP A 96 0.23 -4.45 4.97
N TYR A 97 0.88 -4.51 3.81
CA TYR A 97 2.26 -4.07 3.66
C TYR A 97 2.31 -2.55 3.57
N GLY A 98 3.20 -1.92 4.34
CA GLY A 98 3.52 -0.52 4.10
C GLY A 98 4.18 0.20 5.26
N HIS A 99 3.98 1.52 5.29
CA HIS A 99 4.79 2.44 6.05
C HIS A 99 3.95 3.48 6.81
N ASN A 100 4.62 4.35 7.57
CA ASN A 100 3.98 5.40 8.35
C ASN A 100 4.48 6.78 7.90
N GLY A 101 4.13 7.15 6.66
CA GLY A 101 4.51 8.44 6.06
C GLY A 101 5.98 8.57 5.60
N THR A 102 6.77 7.50 5.51
CA THR A 102 8.21 7.58 5.24
C THR A 102 8.63 7.35 3.79
N GLU A 103 7.84 6.63 2.99
CA GLU A 103 8.22 6.26 1.61
C GLU A 103 7.49 7.12 0.58
N GLY A 104 7.96 7.09 -0.68
CA GLY A 104 7.44 7.95 -1.75
C GLY A 104 7.31 7.29 -3.13
N ASP A 105 7.95 6.14 -3.36
CA ASP A 105 7.78 5.33 -4.58
C ASP A 105 7.77 3.85 -4.20
N THR A 106 6.59 3.27 -4.14
CA THR A 106 6.35 1.90 -3.67
C THR A 106 5.51 1.07 -4.62
N LEU A 107 5.00 1.67 -5.71
CA LEU A 107 4.29 0.98 -6.78
C LEU A 107 5.21 -0.07 -7.44
N ARG A 108 4.87 -1.34 -7.26
CA ARG A 108 5.58 -2.49 -7.80
C ARG A 108 4.64 -3.30 -8.69
N ALA A 109 5.21 -4.01 -9.65
CA ALA A 109 4.49 -5.02 -10.42
C ALA A 109 5.22 -6.36 -10.38
N PHE A 110 4.46 -7.45 -10.31
CA PHE A 110 4.98 -8.80 -10.24
C PHE A 110 4.36 -9.68 -11.33
N LYS A 111 5.21 -10.44 -12.02
CA LYS A 111 4.81 -11.43 -13.02
C LYS A 111 5.64 -12.69 -12.83
N LYS A 112 4.99 -13.85 -12.68
CA LYS A 112 5.66 -15.14 -12.45
C LYS A 112 6.71 -15.09 -11.32
N HIS A 113 6.34 -14.49 -10.19
CA HIS A 113 7.19 -14.31 -8.99
C HIS A 113 8.48 -13.50 -9.22
N ARG A 114 8.48 -12.59 -10.21
CA ARG A 114 9.57 -11.64 -10.44
C ARG A 114 9.01 -10.24 -10.53
N GLN A 115 9.72 -9.29 -9.92
CA GLN A 115 9.41 -7.88 -10.09
C GLN A 115 9.67 -7.48 -11.53
N VAL A 116 8.71 -6.79 -12.12
CA VAL A 116 8.75 -6.24 -13.48
C VAL A 116 8.34 -4.77 -13.42
N SER A 117 8.61 -4.02 -14.49
CA SER A 117 8.06 -2.67 -14.62
C SER A 117 6.52 -2.74 -14.72
N PRO A 118 5.77 -1.89 -14.00
CA PRO A 118 4.30 -1.82 -14.12
C PRO A 118 3.80 -1.46 -15.51
N LEU A 119 4.66 -0.88 -16.34
CA LEU A 119 4.34 -0.46 -17.71
C LEU A 119 4.55 -1.58 -18.74
N ILE A 120 5.09 -2.74 -18.33
CA ILE A 120 5.28 -3.92 -19.19
C ILE A 120 4.02 -4.79 -19.17
N THR A 121 3.40 -4.99 -20.33
CA THR A 121 2.19 -5.83 -20.50
C THR A 121 1.08 -5.54 -19.46
N PRO A 122 0.51 -4.31 -19.44
CA PRO A 122 -0.55 -3.96 -18.48
C PRO A 122 -1.71 -4.96 -18.51
N GLY A 123 -2.19 -5.36 -17.34
CA GLY A 123 -3.23 -6.38 -17.18
C GLY A 123 -2.72 -7.82 -17.09
N GLU A 124 -1.44 -8.08 -17.34
CA GLU A 124 -0.82 -9.41 -17.17
C GLU A 124 0.10 -9.52 -15.94
N CYS A 125 0.23 -8.46 -15.16
CA CYS A 125 1.01 -8.41 -13.93
C CYS A 125 0.11 -8.01 -12.75
N ASP A 126 0.50 -8.46 -11.57
CA ASP A 126 -0.07 -8.05 -10.31
C ASP A 126 0.59 -6.73 -9.87
N VAL A 127 -0.19 -5.72 -9.52
CA VAL A 127 0.31 -4.38 -9.19
C VAL A 127 -0.05 -4.06 -7.76
N THR A 128 0.95 -3.72 -6.95
CA THR A 128 0.78 -3.42 -5.53
C THR A 128 1.49 -2.10 -5.19
N CYS A 129 1.00 -1.42 -4.16
CA CYS A 129 1.58 -0.21 -3.61
C CYS A 129 1.59 -0.30 -2.08
N ASP A 130 2.66 0.12 -1.43
CA ASP A 130 2.73 0.05 0.02
C ASP A 130 1.73 1.05 0.65
N VAL A 131 1.03 0.60 1.69
CA VAL A 131 -0.01 1.38 2.36
C VAL A 131 0.61 2.43 3.29
N ASP A 132 0.23 3.69 3.12
CA ASP A 132 0.56 4.74 4.09
C ASP A 132 -0.43 4.75 5.26
N PHE A 133 -0.09 4.04 6.33
CA PHE A 133 -0.90 4.00 7.56
C PHE A 133 -1.01 5.36 8.26
N SER A 134 -0.07 6.29 8.03
CA SER A 134 -0.15 7.65 8.57
C SER A 134 -1.25 8.44 7.85
N TYR A 135 -1.37 8.27 6.53
CA TYR A 135 -2.43 8.84 5.73
C TYR A 135 -3.79 8.29 6.16
N LEU A 136 -3.95 6.96 6.30
CA LEU A 136 -5.20 6.35 6.76
C LEU A 136 -5.63 6.93 8.12
N LYS A 137 -4.68 7.05 9.06
CA LYS A 137 -4.96 7.59 10.39
C LYS A 137 -5.42 9.04 10.36
N LYS A 138 -4.88 9.87 9.46
CA LYS A 138 -5.30 11.28 9.29
C LYS A 138 -6.75 11.40 8.79
N GLN A 139 -7.27 10.40 8.08
CA GLN A 139 -8.65 10.41 7.59
C GLN A 139 -9.69 10.04 8.66
N LEU A 140 -9.25 9.47 9.79
CA LEU A 140 -10.13 9.04 10.87
C LEU A 140 -10.52 10.22 11.77
N GLY A 141 -11.79 10.27 12.16
CA GLY A 141 -12.30 11.28 13.09
C GLY A 141 -11.73 11.10 14.51
N LYS A 142 -11.69 12.18 15.28
CA LYS A 142 -11.18 12.20 16.67
C LYS A 142 -11.93 11.28 17.64
N GLU A 143 -13.13 10.83 17.26
CA GLU A 143 -14.00 9.98 18.06
C GLU A 143 -13.65 8.49 17.94
N ILE A 144 -12.81 8.12 16.96
CA ILE A 144 -12.36 6.74 16.77
C ILE A 144 -10.98 6.55 17.41
N LEU A 145 -10.87 5.53 18.26
CA LEU A 145 -9.60 5.10 18.83
C LEU A 145 -8.82 4.29 17.79
N VAL A 146 -7.60 4.74 17.50
CA VAL A 146 -6.70 4.10 16.54
C VAL A 146 -5.47 3.59 17.27
N TYR A 147 -5.22 2.29 17.17
CA TYR A 147 -4.04 1.64 17.72
C TYR A 147 -3.09 1.24 16.59
N GLY A 148 -1.79 1.50 16.77
CA GLY A 148 -0.76 1.19 15.78
C GLY A 148 -0.48 2.32 14.78
N PRO A 149 0.12 1.98 13.62
CA PRO A 149 0.43 0.62 13.16
C PRO A 149 1.46 -0.10 14.05
N VAL A 150 1.45 -1.43 14.06
CA VAL A 150 2.45 -2.27 14.73
C VAL A 150 2.95 -3.32 13.76
N GLN A 151 4.16 -3.82 13.96
CA GLN A 151 4.69 -4.91 13.13
C GLN A 151 3.84 -6.19 13.30
N GLN A 152 3.61 -6.89 12.19
CA GLN A 152 2.81 -8.12 12.19
C GLN A 152 3.38 -9.22 13.10
N ASN A 153 4.71 -9.35 13.16
CA ASN A 153 5.36 -10.29 14.09
C ASN A 153 4.98 -10.03 15.56
N PHE A 154 4.95 -8.76 15.96
CA PHE A 154 4.63 -8.32 17.30
C PHE A 154 3.16 -8.55 17.60
N PHE A 155 2.28 -8.20 16.66
CA PHE A 155 0.84 -8.48 16.80
C PHE A 155 0.58 -9.98 16.97
N LEU A 156 1.11 -10.83 16.08
CA LEU A 156 0.88 -12.28 16.11
C LEU A 156 1.46 -12.95 17.37
N LYS A 157 2.62 -12.50 17.84
CA LYS A 157 3.19 -12.97 19.11
C LYS A 157 2.29 -12.66 20.30
N ASN A 158 1.78 -11.43 20.38
CA ASN A 158 0.84 -11.04 21.44
C ASN A 158 -0.51 -11.78 21.35
N MET A 159 -0.91 -12.21 20.16
CA MET A 159 -2.09 -13.07 19.96
C MET A 159 -1.83 -14.56 20.27
N GLY A 160 -0.62 -14.93 20.70
CA GLY A 160 -0.29 -16.29 21.12
C GLY A 160 -0.01 -17.26 19.97
N ILE A 161 0.50 -16.79 18.82
CA ILE A 161 0.82 -17.64 17.67
C ILE A 161 1.79 -18.80 18.04
N GLU A 162 2.69 -18.58 18.99
CA GLU A 162 3.64 -19.59 19.48
C GLU A 162 2.93 -20.72 20.26
N LEU A 163 1.90 -20.40 21.05
CA LEU A 163 1.08 -21.39 21.74
C LEU A 163 0.31 -22.25 20.72
N ARG A 164 -0.26 -21.60 19.70
CA ARG A 164 -0.96 -22.30 18.62
C ARG A 164 -0.02 -23.21 17.84
N LEU A 165 1.18 -22.74 17.52
CA LEU A 165 2.22 -23.52 16.85
C LEU A 165 2.60 -24.75 17.68
N ASN A 166 2.87 -24.60 18.97
CA ASN A 166 3.18 -25.73 19.86
C ASN A 166 2.06 -26.77 19.86
N LYS A 167 0.80 -26.33 19.87
CA LYS A 167 -0.35 -27.25 19.81
C LYS A 167 -0.49 -27.95 18.46
N LEU A 168 -0.16 -27.28 17.35
CA LEU A 168 -0.13 -27.87 16.02
C LEU A 168 0.97 -28.94 15.92
N LEU A 169 2.18 -28.62 16.39
CA LEU A 169 3.32 -29.55 16.38
C LEU A 169 3.05 -30.83 17.16
N GLN A 170 2.36 -30.75 18.31
CA GLN A 170 1.96 -31.92 19.11
C GLN A 170 1.03 -32.88 18.35
N ASN A 171 0.22 -32.38 17.42
CA ASN A 171 -0.75 -33.17 16.67
C ASN A 171 -0.27 -33.54 15.26
N CYS A 172 0.94 -33.11 14.87
CA CYS A 172 1.53 -33.48 13.60
C CYS A 172 2.11 -34.91 13.68
N SER A 173 1.56 -35.82 12.88
CA SER A 173 1.98 -37.23 12.82
C SER A 173 3.31 -37.46 12.08
N LYS A 174 3.80 -36.46 11.33
CA LYS A 174 5.12 -36.50 10.67
C LYS A 174 6.06 -35.50 11.35
N LYS A 175 7.21 -35.99 11.82
CA LYS A 175 8.37 -35.15 12.17
C LYS A 175 8.97 -34.57 10.88
N SER A 176 8.33 -33.55 10.33
CA SER A 176 8.95 -32.69 9.32
C SER A 176 9.67 -31.57 10.06
N ILE A 177 10.97 -31.41 9.80
CA ILE A 177 11.77 -30.29 10.32
C ILE A 177 11.17 -29.00 9.75
N PHE A 178 10.32 -28.33 10.53
CA PHE A 178 9.81 -27.01 10.20
C PHE A 178 10.78 -25.98 10.77
N VAL A 179 11.65 -25.44 9.91
CA VAL A 179 12.37 -24.21 10.22
C VAL A 179 11.37 -23.07 10.02
N PHE A 180 10.77 -22.58 11.11
CA PHE A 180 9.97 -21.36 11.08
C PHE A 180 10.92 -20.15 10.99
N ASN A 181 11.49 -19.94 9.80
CA ASN A 181 12.24 -18.72 9.52
C ASN A 181 11.19 -17.66 9.17
N ILE A 182 10.74 -16.89 10.16
CA ILE A 182 10.06 -15.62 9.89
C ILE A 182 11.14 -14.67 9.36
N LYS A 183 11.60 -14.90 8.12
CA LYS A 183 12.08 -13.80 7.29
C LYS A 183 10.82 -13.11 6.81
N LEU A 184 10.32 -12.17 7.61
CA LEU A 184 9.65 -11.04 7.02
C LEU A 184 10.68 -10.46 6.07
N GLN A 185 10.42 -10.58 4.76
CA GLN A 185 11.15 -9.78 3.81
C GLN A 185 10.86 -8.34 4.23
N ASN A 186 11.83 -7.71 4.89
CA ASN A 186 11.98 -6.28 4.73
C ASN A 186 12.25 -6.14 3.23
N ALA A 187 11.25 -5.70 2.48
CA ALA A 187 11.51 -5.12 1.19
C ALA A 187 12.44 -3.93 1.46
N SER A 188 13.64 -4.04 0.91
CA SER A 188 14.64 -2.98 0.82
C SER A 188 14.08 -1.76 0.12
#